data_AF-A0A8H4B409-F1
#
_entry.id   AF-A0A8H4B409-F1
#
_cell.length_a   1.000
_cell.length_b   1.000
_cell.length_c   1.000
_cell.angle_alpha   90.00
_cell.angle_beta   90.00
_cell.angle_gamma   90.00
#
_symmetry.space_group_name_H-M   'P 1'
#
loop_
_entity.id
_entity.type
_entity.pdbx_description
1 polymer ?
#
loop_
_entity_poly.entity_id
_entity_poly.type
_entity_poly.pdbx_seq_one_letter_code
_entity_poly.pdbx_strand_id
1 'polypeptide(L)'
;MNGIIIEESLLLKTLKSFCPNITYLDISCTELSTQLLELIGNLQNLQYFTLRSVWFINRIRKEELKIRVKKFAEILPLTLQYLDLRYSCLHSYIDILLNNCDVPLKNLLINCIDNEKTTNALIEFSKRKRTLNCVGVNSYCNRSLAKEMERYFALVPSKCIIVNC
;
A
#
# COMPACT_ATOMS: atom_id res chain seq x y z
N MET A 1 7.46 1.34 -27.18
CA MET A 1 7.14 1.14 -25.74
C MET A 1 7.66 -0.20 -25.17
N ASN A 2 8.28 -1.09 -25.95
CA ASN A 2 8.74 -2.40 -25.43
C ASN A 2 10.02 -2.32 -24.58
N GLY A 3 10.90 -1.33 -24.79
CA GLY A 3 12.15 -1.19 -24.03
C GLY A 3 11.94 -0.94 -22.52
N ILE A 4 11.04 -0.02 -22.17
CA ILE A 4 10.76 0.37 -20.77
C ILE A 4 10.25 -0.82 -19.93
N ILE A 5 9.41 -1.68 -20.53
CA ILE A 5 8.84 -2.86 -19.85
C ILE A 5 9.90 -3.94 -19.62
N ILE A 6 10.85 -4.09 -20.56
CA ILE A 6 11.95 -5.06 -20.42
C ILE A 6 12.90 -4.64 -19.30
N GLU A 7 13.22 -3.35 -19.20
CA GLU A 7 14.09 -2.80 -18.16
C GLU A 7 13.46 -2.93 -16.76
N GLU A 8 12.16 -2.63 -16.61
CA GLU A 8 11.43 -2.81 -15.35
C GLU A 8 11.43 -4.28 -14.91
N SER A 9 11.13 -5.21 -15.82
CA SER A 9 11.13 -6.66 -15.54
C SER A 9 12.51 -7.17 -15.12
N LEU A 10 13.58 -6.70 -15.78
CA LEU A 10 14.95 -7.09 -15.44
C LEU A 10 15.35 -6.54 -14.07
N LEU A 11 15.01 -5.29 -13.76
CA LEU A 11 15.30 -4.67 -12.46
C LEU A 11 14.62 -5.42 -11.32
N LEU A 12 13.33 -5.73 -11.43
CA LEU A 12 12.59 -6.47 -10.40
C LEU A 12 13.18 -7.86 -10.15
N LYS A 13 13.60 -8.55 -11.22
CA LYS A 13 14.29 -9.86 -11.11
C LYS A 13 15.66 -9.73 -10.41
N THR A 14 16.44 -8.71 -10.77
CA THR A 14 17.74 -8.45 -10.13
C THR A 14 17.57 -8.15 -8.64
N LEU A 15 16.62 -7.30 -8.26
CA LEU A 15 16.34 -7.00 -6.85
C LEU A 15 15.98 -8.26 -6.07
N LYS A 16 15.14 -9.13 -6.64
CA LYS A 16 14.77 -10.42 -6.05
C LYS A 16 15.99 -11.31 -5.80
N SER A 17 16.92 -11.38 -6.76
CA SER A 17 18.08 -12.29 -6.69
C SER A 17 19.22 -11.76 -5.82
N PHE A 18 19.51 -10.47 -5.88
CA PHE A 18 20.72 -9.89 -5.27
C PHE A 18 20.44 -9.11 -3.99
N CYS A 19 19.18 -8.78 -3.69
CA CYS A 19 18.83 -7.96 -2.54
C CYS A 19 17.70 -8.60 -1.67
N PRO A 20 17.86 -9.85 -1.20
CA PRO A 20 16.80 -10.55 -0.45
C PRO A 20 16.51 -9.92 0.93
N ASN A 21 17.45 -9.14 1.47
CA ASN A 21 17.38 -8.56 2.81
C ASN A 21 16.93 -7.09 2.83
N ILE A 22 16.30 -6.61 1.76
CA ILE A 22 15.78 -5.25 1.73
C ILE A 22 14.76 -5.06 2.86
N THR A 23 14.99 -4.04 3.68
CA THR A 23 14.07 -3.59 4.73
C THR A 23 13.25 -2.37 4.32
N TYR A 24 13.75 -1.58 3.35
CA TYR A 24 13.10 -0.39 2.82
C TYR A 24 13.04 -0.43 1.29
N LEU A 25 11.85 -0.29 0.73
CA LEU A 25 11.63 -0.27 -0.72
C LEU A 25 10.66 0.86 -1.08
N ASP A 26 11.08 1.73 -1.99
CA ASP A 26 10.24 2.76 -2.59
C ASP A 26 10.21 2.53 -4.09
N ILE A 27 9.03 2.14 -4.60
CA ILE A 27 8.80 1.98 -6.02
C ILE A 27 7.75 2.99 -6.46
N SER A 28 8.12 3.75 -7.47
CA SER A 28 7.27 4.74 -8.12
C SER A 28 7.12 4.44 -9.60
N CYS A 29 6.02 4.87 -10.21
CA CYS A 29 5.76 4.72 -11.65
C CYS A 29 5.71 3.27 -12.15
N THR A 30 5.30 2.32 -11.30
CA THR A 30 5.15 0.89 -11.65
C THR A 30 3.67 0.48 -11.72
N GLU A 31 3.37 -0.52 -12.54
CA GLU A 31 2.10 -1.24 -12.54
C GLU A 31 2.11 -2.31 -11.44
N LEU A 32 0.94 -2.64 -10.85
CA LEU A 32 0.77 -3.83 -10.03
C LEU A 32 0.84 -5.10 -10.91
N SER A 33 2.02 -5.39 -11.44
CA SER A 33 2.33 -6.50 -12.34
C SER A 33 2.56 -7.81 -11.56
N THR A 34 2.52 -8.94 -12.25
CA THR A 34 2.82 -10.24 -11.63
C THR A 34 4.26 -10.30 -11.10
N GLN A 35 5.21 -9.66 -11.78
CA GLN A 35 6.62 -9.57 -11.37
C GLN A 35 6.78 -8.75 -10.09
N LEU A 36 6.05 -7.64 -9.96
CA LEU A 36 6.07 -6.84 -8.72
C LEU A 36 5.50 -7.65 -7.55
N LEU A 37 4.36 -8.33 -7.75
CA LEU A 37 3.79 -9.21 -6.74
C LEU A 37 4.78 -10.29 -6.30
N GLU A 38 5.44 -10.93 -7.27
CA GLU A 38 6.46 -11.94 -6.99
C GLU A 38 7.65 -11.35 -6.21
N LEU A 39 8.15 -10.16 -6.56
CA LEU A 39 9.21 -9.50 -5.79
C LEU A 39 8.78 -9.28 -4.34
N ILE A 40 7.63 -8.63 -4.11
CA ILE A 40 7.15 -8.29 -2.76
C ILE A 40 6.96 -9.54 -1.90
N GLY A 41 6.37 -10.61 -2.47
CA GLY A 41 6.20 -11.87 -1.75
C GLY A 41 7.50 -12.58 -1.37
N ASN A 42 8.65 -12.19 -1.96
CA ASN A 42 9.96 -12.75 -1.62
C ASN A 42 10.77 -11.89 -0.64
N LEU A 43 10.40 -10.63 -0.41
CA LEU A 43 11.13 -9.72 0.49
C LEU A 43 10.67 -9.90 1.94
N GLN A 44 11.07 -11.02 2.56
CA GLN A 44 10.62 -11.40 3.91
C GLN A 44 11.07 -10.43 5.02
N ASN A 45 12.11 -9.61 4.77
CA ASN A 45 12.63 -8.63 5.72
C ASN A 45 12.09 -7.22 5.50
N LEU A 46 11.18 -7.02 4.55
CA LEU A 46 10.67 -5.71 4.19
C LEU A 46 9.80 -5.11 5.30
N GLN A 47 10.27 -4.00 5.89
CA GLN A 47 9.59 -3.30 6.97
C GLN A 47 8.88 -2.03 6.49
N TYR A 48 9.40 -1.39 5.44
CA TYR A 48 8.91 -0.15 4.90
C TYR A 48 8.70 -0.28 3.40
N PHE A 49 7.46 -0.12 2.94
CA PHE A 49 7.13 -0.17 1.53
C PHE A 49 6.36 1.06 1.08
N THR A 50 6.87 1.71 0.04
CA THR A 50 6.18 2.79 -0.68
C THR A 50 5.88 2.32 -2.09
N LEU A 51 4.61 2.40 -2.49
CA LEU A 51 4.15 2.08 -3.83
C LEU A 51 3.35 3.24 -4.39
N ARG A 52 3.99 4.05 -5.23
CA ARG A 52 3.37 5.18 -5.94
C ARG A 52 3.11 4.78 -7.39
N SER A 53 1.88 4.41 -7.73
CA SER A 53 1.52 4.02 -9.09
C SER A 53 0.91 5.18 -9.89
N VAL A 54 1.57 5.58 -10.97
CA VAL A 54 1.07 6.63 -11.87
C VAL A 54 0.19 6.00 -12.95
N TRP A 55 -1.13 6.21 -12.87
CA TRP A 55 -2.15 6.17 -13.94
C TRP A 55 -2.06 5.15 -15.11
N PHE A 56 -1.40 3.99 -14.99
CA PHE A 56 -1.42 2.95 -16.03
C PHE A 56 -2.72 2.11 -16.08
N ILE A 57 -3.77 2.57 -15.39
CA ILE A 57 -5.05 1.86 -15.21
C ILE A 57 -5.78 1.63 -16.54
N ASN A 58 -5.47 2.38 -17.59
CA ASN A 58 -6.09 2.17 -18.91
C ASN A 58 -5.74 0.80 -19.53
N ARG A 59 -4.79 0.04 -18.97
CA ARG A 59 -4.39 -1.28 -19.47
C ARG A 59 -5.02 -2.47 -18.73
N ILE A 60 -5.37 -2.33 -17.45
CA ILE A 60 -5.92 -3.43 -16.64
C ILE A 60 -7.43 -3.24 -16.46
N ARG A 61 -8.21 -4.31 -16.67
CA ARG A 61 -9.65 -4.28 -16.37
C ARG A 61 -9.89 -4.16 -14.86
N LYS A 62 -10.92 -3.41 -14.45
CA LYS A 62 -11.24 -3.20 -13.02
C LYS A 62 -11.35 -4.48 -12.20
N GLU A 63 -11.98 -5.53 -12.72
CA GLU A 63 -12.12 -6.81 -12.02
C GLU A 63 -10.78 -7.55 -11.87
N GLU A 64 -9.94 -7.50 -12.91
CA GLU A 64 -8.59 -8.07 -12.83
C GLU A 64 -7.75 -7.31 -11.79
N LEU A 65 -7.85 -5.98 -11.75
CA LEU A 65 -7.17 -5.18 -10.76
C LEU A 65 -7.60 -5.56 -9.34
N LYS A 66 -8.90 -5.78 -9.06
CA LYS A 66 -9.37 -6.25 -7.75
C LYS A 66 -8.71 -7.57 -7.33
N ILE A 67 -8.60 -8.53 -8.25
CA ILE A 67 -7.92 -9.81 -8.00
C ILE A 67 -6.46 -9.57 -7.64
N ARG A 68 -5.77 -8.70 -8.39
CA ARG A 68 -4.37 -8.35 -8.11
C ARG A 68 -4.20 -7.62 -6.77
N VAL A 69 -5.11 -6.71 -6.41
CA VAL A 69 -5.08 -6.03 -5.10
C VAL A 69 -5.29 -7.01 -3.96
N LYS A 70 -6.22 -7.96 -4.11
CA LYS A 70 -6.42 -9.01 -3.11
C LYS A 70 -5.16 -9.85 -2.93
N LYS A 71 -4.58 -10.34 -4.04
CA LYS A 71 -3.33 -11.10 -4.00
C LYS A 71 -2.17 -10.28 -3.40
N PHE A 72 -2.09 -9.00 -3.75
CA PHE A 72 -1.10 -8.08 -3.18
C PHE A 72 -1.21 -8.01 -1.66
N ALA A 73 -2.41 -7.87 -1.12
CA ALA A 73 -2.64 -7.84 0.32
C ALA A 73 -2.25 -9.14 1.03
N GLU A 74 -2.53 -10.29 0.40
CA GLU A 74 -2.24 -11.62 0.95
C GLU A 74 -0.73 -11.94 0.99
N ILE A 75 0.06 -11.37 0.09
CA ILE A 75 1.50 -11.66 -0.03
C ILE A 75 2.38 -10.62 0.66
N LEU A 76 1.82 -9.56 1.24
CA LEU A 76 2.62 -8.56 1.95
C LEU A 76 3.39 -9.27 3.09
N PRO A 77 4.68 -9.00 3.25
CA PRO A 77 5.50 -9.68 4.25
C PRO A 77 5.05 -9.30 5.66
N LEU A 78 5.01 -10.27 6.58
CA LEU A 78 4.55 -10.06 7.96
C LEU A 78 5.44 -9.11 8.77
N THR A 79 6.66 -8.86 8.30
CA THR A 79 7.60 -7.88 8.87
C THR A 79 7.26 -6.44 8.51
N LEU A 80 6.34 -6.22 7.55
CA LEU A 80 5.97 -4.91 7.07
C LEU A 80 5.22 -4.11 8.14
N GLN A 81 5.73 -2.92 8.46
CA GLN A 81 5.17 -2.04 9.49
C GLN A 81 4.68 -0.72 8.92
N TYR A 82 5.16 -0.34 7.74
CA TYR A 82 4.84 0.92 7.10
C TYR A 82 4.48 0.66 5.64
N LEU A 83 3.31 1.18 5.23
CA LEU A 83 2.84 1.09 3.85
C LEU A 83 2.40 2.48 3.36
N ASP A 84 3.03 2.98 2.31
CA ASP A 84 2.63 4.23 1.65
C ASP A 84 2.05 3.95 0.26
N LEU A 85 0.77 4.29 0.10
CA LEU A 85 0.00 4.15 -1.13
C LEU A 85 -0.51 5.50 -1.63
N ARG A 86 0.06 6.61 -1.15
CA ARG A 86 -0.24 7.93 -1.71
C ARG A 86 0.13 7.93 -3.19
N TYR A 87 -0.61 8.71 -3.96
CA TYR A 87 -0.49 8.83 -5.40
C TYR A 87 -0.62 7.49 -6.16
N SER A 88 -1.14 6.44 -5.50
CA SER A 88 -1.42 5.16 -6.13
C SER A 88 -2.88 5.04 -6.54
N CYS A 89 -3.12 4.36 -7.66
CA CYS A 89 -4.46 3.95 -8.07
C CYS A 89 -5.11 2.94 -7.11
N LEU A 90 -4.30 2.31 -6.24
CA LEU A 90 -4.78 1.37 -5.21
C LEU A 90 -5.64 2.05 -4.15
N HIS A 91 -5.63 3.38 -4.07
CA HIS A 91 -6.48 4.12 -3.15
C HIS A 91 -7.98 3.75 -3.29
N SER A 92 -8.49 3.59 -4.52
CA SER A 92 -9.89 3.21 -4.76
C SER A 92 -10.23 1.76 -4.39
N TYR A 93 -9.22 0.97 -4.01
CA TYR A 93 -9.34 -0.45 -3.64
C TYR A 93 -8.79 -0.71 -2.22
N ILE A 94 -8.63 0.35 -1.43
CA ILE A 94 -8.07 0.26 -0.08
C ILE A 94 -8.89 -0.67 0.82
N ASP A 95 -10.22 -0.71 0.64
CA ASP A 95 -11.07 -1.63 1.37
C ASP A 95 -10.76 -3.10 1.07
N ILE A 96 -10.51 -3.43 -0.20
CA ILE A 96 -10.14 -4.80 -0.61
C ILE A 96 -8.78 -5.14 -0.03
N LEU A 97 -7.82 -4.21 -0.12
CA LEU A 97 -6.49 -4.39 0.43
C LEU A 97 -6.57 -4.68 1.93
N LEU A 98 -7.23 -3.80 2.69
CA LEU A 98 -7.28 -3.93 4.15
C LEU A 98 -8.05 -5.18 4.57
N ASN A 99 -9.17 -5.52 3.93
CA ASN A 99 -9.96 -6.70 4.29
C ASN A 99 -9.19 -8.01 4.13
N ASN A 100 -8.25 -8.09 3.18
CA ASN A 100 -7.44 -9.29 2.89
C ASN A 100 -5.99 -9.19 3.40
N CYS A 101 -5.62 -8.09 4.04
CA CYS A 101 -4.27 -7.88 4.55
C CYS A 101 -4.13 -8.45 5.96
N ASP A 102 -3.14 -9.35 6.13
CA ASP A 102 -2.84 -9.95 7.42
C ASP A 102 -1.71 -9.30 8.21
N VAL A 103 -1.00 -8.37 7.57
CA VAL A 103 0.18 -7.71 8.10
C VAL A 103 -0.14 -6.81 9.30
N PRO A 104 0.72 -6.81 10.34
CA PRO A 104 0.58 -5.95 11.52
C PRO A 104 1.06 -4.50 11.24
N LEU A 105 0.47 -3.83 10.25
CA LEU A 105 0.84 -2.46 9.89
C LEU A 105 0.73 -1.51 11.09
N LYS A 106 1.75 -0.67 11.29
CA LYS A 106 1.77 0.42 12.26
C LYS A 106 1.39 1.76 11.64
N ASN A 107 1.83 1.97 10.41
CA ASN A 107 1.62 3.21 9.67
C ASN A 107 1.09 2.92 8.27
N LEU A 108 0.05 3.63 7.88
CA LEU A 108 -0.52 3.56 6.54
C LEU A 108 -0.71 4.96 5.97
N LEU A 109 -0.19 5.22 4.78
CA LEU A 109 -0.37 6.49 4.10
C LEU A 109 -1.26 6.32 2.86
N ILE A 110 -2.30 7.14 2.77
CA ILE A 110 -3.28 7.14 1.67
C ILE A 110 -3.56 8.57 1.20
N ASN A 111 -4.14 8.72 0.01
CA ASN A 111 -4.40 10.04 -0.57
C ASN A 111 -5.42 10.85 0.23
N CYS A 112 -6.59 10.26 0.45
CA CYS A 112 -7.70 10.92 1.11
C CYS A 112 -8.62 9.88 1.77
N ILE A 113 -9.58 10.38 2.55
CA ILE A 113 -10.71 9.62 3.08
C ILE A 113 -11.95 10.32 2.56
N ASP A 114 -12.54 9.79 1.50
CA ASP A 114 -13.63 10.43 0.75
C ASP A 114 -14.96 9.66 0.85
N ASN A 115 -14.96 8.44 1.39
CA ASN A 115 -16.14 7.59 1.47
C ASN A 115 -16.20 6.73 2.75
N GLU A 116 -17.41 6.33 3.12
CA GLU A 116 -17.68 5.46 4.28
C GLU A 116 -17.03 4.08 4.14
N LYS A 117 -16.94 3.55 2.92
CA LYS A 117 -16.36 2.23 2.65
C LYS A 117 -14.89 2.16 3.10
N THR A 118 -14.11 3.18 2.78
CA THR A 118 -12.71 3.34 3.19
C THR A 118 -12.60 3.54 4.70
N THR A 119 -13.48 4.37 5.25
CA THR A 119 -13.55 4.65 6.69
C THR A 119 -13.79 3.37 7.49
N ASN A 120 -14.82 2.60 7.12
CA ASN A 120 -15.18 1.34 7.76
C ASN A 120 -14.05 0.31 7.64
N ALA A 121 -13.43 0.18 6.46
CA ALA A 121 -12.32 -0.75 6.27
C ALA A 121 -11.11 -0.41 7.16
N LEU A 122 -10.78 0.88 7.33
CA LEU A 122 -9.70 1.31 8.21
C LEU A 122 -10.01 1.01 9.68
N ILE A 123 -11.24 1.31 10.12
CA ILE A 123 -11.69 1.05 11.50
C ILE A 123 -11.66 -0.45 11.80
N GLU A 124 -12.23 -1.29 10.93
CA GLU A 124 -12.28 -2.74 11.11
C GLU A 124 -10.88 -3.36 11.05
N PHE A 125 -10.02 -2.90 10.13
CA PHE A 125 -8.62 -3.31 10.10
C PHE A 125 -7.91 -2.97 11.41
N SER A 126 -8.10 -1.74 11.92
CA SER A 126 -7.52 -1.31 13.20
C SER A 126 -7.99 -2.18 14.36
N LYS A 127 -9.28 -2.49 14.45
CA LYS A 127 -9.83 -3.37 15.50
C LYS A 127 -9.28 -4.79 15.41
N ARG A 128 -9.18 -5.33 14.19
CA ARG A 128 -8.73 -6.70 13.92
C ARG A 128 -7.23 -6.87 14.19
N LYS A 129 -6.40 -5.92 13.74
CA LYS A 129 -4.94 -6.03 13.85
C LYS A 129 -4.37 -5.41 15.11
N ARG A 130 -5.00 -4.38 15.66
CA ARG A 130 -4.61 -3.68 16.90
C ARG A 130 -3.17 -3.13 16.90
N THR A 131 -2.54 -3.04 15.73
CA THR A 131 -1.18 -2.52 15.56
C THR A 131 -1.15 -1.22 14.79
N LEU A 132 -2.25 -0.84 14.13
CA LEU A 132 -2.32 0.39 13.34
C LEU A 132 -2.36 1.59 14.27
N ASN A 133 -1.24 2.30 14.36
CA ASN A 133 -1.09 3.44 15.25
C ASN A 133 -1.44 4.75 14.53
N CYS A 134 -1.07 4.85 13.25
CA CYS A 134 -1.19 6.10 12.51
C CYS A 134 -1.63 5.88 11.07
N VAL A 135 -2.55 6.74 10.62
CA VAL A 135 -2.94 6.88 9.22
C VAL A 135 -2.59 8.28 8.76
N GLY A 136 -1.75 8.38 7.73
CA GLY A 136 -1.35 9.64 7.11
C GLY A 136 -2.17 9.93 5.87
N VAL A 137 -2.75 11.12 5.78
CA VAL A 137 -3.56 11.54 4.62
C VAL A 137 -3.01 12.80 3.95
N ASN A 138 -3.03 12.86 2.61
CA ASN A 138 -2.55 14.04 1.89
C ASN A 138 -3.54 15.20 1.99
N SER A 139 -4.84 14.88 1.93
CA SER A 139 -5.92 15.84 2.14
C SER A 139 -7.07 15.18 2.90
N TYR A 140 -7.68 15.94 3.82
CA TYR A 140 -8.90 15.52 4.50
C TYR A 140 -10.09 15.89 3.61
N CYS A 141 -10.65 14.91 2.89
CA CYS A 141 -11.85 15.16 2.08
C CYS A 141 -13.11 15.26 2.95
N ASN A 142 -13.13 14.66 4.15
CA ASN A 142 -14.28 14.72 5.04
C ASN A 142 -13.89 14.79 6.53
N ARG A 143 -14.16 15.94 7.17
CA ARG A 143 -13.81 16.19 8.58
C ARG A 143 -14.72 15.46 9.57
N SER A 144 -15.97 15.12 9.22
CA SER A 144 -16.84 14.39 10.13
C SER A 144 -16.37 12.94 10.29
N LEU A 145 -16.02 12.27 9.19
CA LEU A 145 -15.44 10.91 9.20
C LEU A 145 -14.09 10.86 9.93
N ALA A 146 -13.26 11.90 9.78
CA ALA A 146 -11.98 12.00 10.47
C ALA A 146 -12.10 11.87 12.00
N LYS A 147 -13.07 12.56 12.61
CA LYS A 147 -13.28 12.54 14.07
C LYS A 147 -13.67 11.17 14.62
N GLU A 148 -14.38 10.38 13.82
CA GLU A 148 -14.74 9.02 14.21
C GLU A 148 -13.50 8.11 14.24
N MET A 149 -12.65 8.22 13.23
CA MET A 149 -11.45 7.41 13.06
C MET A 149 -10.37 7.70 14.11
N GLU A 150 -10.26 8.96 14.58
CA GLU A 150 -9.32 9.38 15.62
C GLU A 150 -9.47 8.63 16.95
N ARG A 151 -10.60 7.94 17.16
CA ARG A 151 -10.81 7.05 18.32
C ARG A 151 -10.04 5.74 18.23
N TYR A 152 -9.61 5.35 17.03
CA TYR A 152 -8.97 4.05 16.76
C TYR A 152 -7.47 4.20 16.48
N PHE A 153 -7.06 5.28 15.84
CA PHE A 153 -5.66 5.56 15.49
C PHE A 153 -5.44 7.06 15.27
N ALA A 154 -4.19 7.50 15.30
CA ALA A 154 -3.84 8.88 15.01
C ALA A 154 -4.03 9.16 13.51
N LEU A 155 -4.92 10.11 13.17
CA LEU A 155 -5.12 10.55 11.80
C LEU A 155 -4.40 11.89 11.57
N VAL A 156 -3.31 11.86 10.81
CA VAL A 156 -2.40 13.02 10.67
C VAL A 156 -2.21 13.43 9.21
N PRO A 157 -1.81 14.68 8.93
CA PRO A 157 -1.33 15.04 7.60
C PRO A 157 -0.14 14.16 7.23
N SER A 158 -0.13 13.60 6.02
CA SER A 158 0.89 12.62 5.60
C SER A 158 2.33 13.16 5.64
N LYS A 159 2.49 14.48 5.50
CA LYS A 159 3.77 15.19 5.67
C LYS A 159 4.36 15.10 7.08
N CYS A 160 3.55 14.76 8.09
CA CYS A 160 3.97 14.62 9.48
C CYS A 160 4.48 13.21 9.80
N ILE A 161 4.27 12.24 8.91
CA ILE A 161 4.82 10.88 9.09
C ILE A 161 6.19 10.86 8.43
N ILE A 162 7.23 11.03 9.23
CA ILE A 162 8.61 10.90 8.81
C ILE A 162 9.05 9.47 9.11
N VAL A 163 9.43 8.73 8.08
CA VAL A 163 10.13 7.46 8.25
C VAL A 163 11.60 7.78 8.40
N ASN A 164 12.14 7.59 9.60
CA ASN A 164 13.59 7.56 9.79
C ASN A 164 14.07 6.20 9.28
N CYS A 165 14.60 6.20 8.06
CA CYS A 165 15.24 5.05 7.43
C CYS A 165 16.68 4.91 7.90
#